data_AF-A0A1C4YQ60-F1
#
_entry.id   AF-A0A1C4YQ60-F1
#
_cell.length_a   1.000
_cell.length_b   1.000
_cell.length_c   1.000
_cell.angle_alpha   90.00
_cell.angle_beta   90.00
_cell.angle_gamma   90.00
#
_symmetry.space_group_name_H-M   'P 1'
#
loop_
_entity.id
_entity.type
_entity.pdbx_description
1 polymer ?
#
loop_
_entity_poly.entity_id
_entity_poly.type
_entity_poly.pdbx_seq_one_letter_code
_entity_poly.pdbx_strand_id
1 'polypeptide(L)' 'MLVPFAPTPAQAAPMNELAAACRRRGLWPFTHFNRVHVVPPCVISEQDAQRGLDILDEALEVADRYVEG' A
#
# COMPACT_ATOMS: atom_id res chain seq x y z
N MET A 1 6.60 6.67 12.05
CA MET A 1 5.95 7.45 10.97
C MET A 1 6.79 7.24 9.72
N LEU A 2 6.21 6.75 8.60
CA LEU A 2 6.97 6.35 7.41
C LEU A 2 7.41 7.55 6.57
N VAL A 3 6.49 8.49 6.31
CA VAL A 3 6.73 9.68 5.49
C VAL A 3 6.44 10.93 6.32
N PRO A 4 7.41 11.85 6.49
CA PRO A 4 7.22 13.10 7.22
C PRO A 4 6.41 14.13 6.42
N PHE A 5 6.02 15.23 7.07
CA PHE A 5 5.46 16.39 6.38
C PHE A 5 6.48 17.01 5.42
N ALA A 6 6.04 17.42 4.22
CA ALA A 6 6.87 17.96 3.15
C ALA A 6 8.12 17.09 2.84
N PRO A 7 7.94 15.81 2.48
CA PRO A 7 9.04 14.88 2.32
C PRO A 7 9.88 15.20 1.07
N THR A 8 11.19 14.98 1.18
CA THR A 8 12.04 14.81 -0.01
C THR A 8 11.65 13.52 -0.76
N PRO A 9 12.06 13.35 -2.03
CA PRO A 9 11.77 12.11 -2.77
C PRO A 9 12.26 10.84 -2.07
N ALA A 10 13.43 10.90 -1.41
CA ALA A 10 13.97 9.79 -0.63
C ALA A 10 13.11 9.47 0.61
N GLN A 11 12.60 10.50 1.30
CA GLN A 11 11.71 10.32 2.45
C GLN A 11 10.31 9.80 2.04
N ALA A 12 9.91 9.98 0.79
CA ALA A 12 8.66 9.43 0.25
C ALA A 12 8.79 7.97 -0.25
N ALA A 13 10.01 7.41 -0.28
CA ALA A 13 10.28 6.07 -0.78
C ALA A 13 9.39 4.97 -0.15
N PRO A 14 9.14 4.93 1.17
CA PRO A 14 8.37 3.84 1.77
C PRO A 14 6.99 3.65 1.15
N MET A 15 6.23 4.74 1.01
CA MET A 15 4.87 4.69 0.46
C MET A 15 4.87 4.53 -1.06
N ASN A 16 5.87 5.07 -1.77
CA ASN A 16 6.02 4.88 -3.21
C ASN A 16 6.33 3.42 -3.55
N GLU A 17 7.21 2.79 -2.78
CA GLU A 17 7.57 1.37 -2.95
C GLU A 17 6.41 0.45 -2.59
N LEU A 18 5.68 0.72 -1.51
CA LEU A 18 4.44 0.02 -1.16
C LEU A 18 3.41 0.10 -2.30
N ALA A 19 3.11 1.31 -2.79
CA ALA A 19 2.16 1.49 -3.89
C ALA A 19 2.61 0.76 -5.18
N ALA A 20 3.93 0.78 -5.47
CA ALA A 20 4.48 0.03 -6.60
C ALA A 20 4.38 -1.49 -6.40
N ALA A 21 4.57 -1.98 -5.17
CA ALA A 21 4.44 -3.39 -4.82
C ALA A 21 3.01 -3.90 -5.00
N CYS A 22 2.00 -3.12 -4.61
CA CYS A 22 0.60 -3.43 -4.89
C CYS A 22 0.35 -3.53 -6.39
N ARG A 23 0.78 -2.52 -7.17
CA ARG A 23 0.56 -2.47 -8.63
C ARG A 23 1.16 -3.67 -9.35
N ARG A 24 2.38 -4.07 -8.99
CA ARG A 24 3.05 -5.24 -9.58
C ARG A 24 2.29 -6.55 -9.33
N ARG A 25 1.58 -6.66 -8.20
CA ARG A 25 0.75 -7.83 -7.84
C ARG A 25 -0.68 -7.75 -8.38
N GLY A 26 -1.04 -6.67 -9.07
CA GLY A 26 -2.36 -6.49 -9.67
C GLY A 26 -3.39 -5.81 -8.78
N LEU A 27 -2.96 -5.12 -7.71
CA LEU A 27 -3.80 -4.26 -6.87
C LEU A 27 -3.44 -2.79 -7.11
N TRP A 28 -4.44 -1.93 -7.38
CA TRP A 28 -4.22 -0.50 -7.59
C TRP A 28 -4.86 0.33 -6.47
N PRO A 29 -4.19 0.48 -5.29
CA PRO A 29 -4.70 1.30 -4.23
C PRO A 29 -4.39 2.78 -4.46
N PHE A 30 -5.18 3.65 -3.85
CA PHE A 30 -4.83 5.06 -3.73
C PHE A 30 -4.08 5.30 -2.42
N THR A 31 -2.89 5.89 -2.49
CA THR A 31 -2.10 6.26 -1.31
C THR A 31 -2.11 7.76 -1.11
N HIS A 32 -2.42 8.21 0.11
CA HIS A 32 -2.36 9.63 0.48
C HIS A 32 -1.56 9.77 1.77
N PHE A 33 -0.35 10.35 1.66
CA PHE A 33 0.65 10.34 2.72
C PHE A 33 0.88 8.91 3.24
N ASN A 34 0.70 8.69 4.55
CA ASN A 34 0.89 7.40 5.22
C ASN A 34 -0.37 6.51 5.18
N ARG A 35 -1.37 6.80 4.33
CA ARG A 35 -2.62 6.04 4.25
C ARG A 35 -2.73 5.29 2.92
N VAL A 36 -3.17 4.05 3.01
CA VAL A 36 -3.61 3.24 1.86
C VAL A 36 -5.14 3.18 1.89
N HIS A 37 -5.79 3.60 0.80
CA HIS A 37 -7.24 3.57 0.67
C HIS A 37 -7.67 2.30 -0.05
N VAL A 38 -8.45 1.47 0.64
CA VAL A 38 -9.03 0.23 0.12
C VAL A 38 -10.54 0.46 -0.03
N VAL A 39 -10.97 0.81 -1.24
CA VAL A 39 -12.37 1.18 -1.53
C VAL A 39 -12.82 0.45 -2.81
N PRO A 40 -13.04 -0.87 -2.74
CA PRO A 40 -13.47 -1.64 -3.90
C PRO A 40 -14.89 -1.23 -4.34
N PRO A 41 -15.30 -1.60 -5.57
CA PRO A 41 -16.69 -1.44 -6.01
C PRO A 41 -17.67 -2.14 -5.06
N CYS A 42 -18.87 -1.59 -4.88
CA CYS A 42 -19.92 -2.18 -4.02
C CYS A 42 -20.41 -3.56 -4.49
N VAL A 43 -20.06 -3.97 -5.71
CA VAL A 43 -20.44 -5.24 -6.34
C VAL A 43 -19.29 -6.26 -6.40
N ILE A 44 -18.18 -5.99 -5.69
CA ILE A 44 -17.03 -6.91 -5.65
C ILE A 44 -17.45 -8.29 -5.13
N SER A 45 -16.88 -9.35 -5.72
CA SER A 45 -17.07 -10.71 -5.21
C SER A 45 -16.27 -10.91 -3.92
N GLU A 46 -16.70 -11.84 -3.07
CA GLU A 46 -15.92 -12.23 -1.87
C GLU A 46 -14.52 -12.72 -2.23
N GLN A 47 -14.41 -13.51 -3.31
CA GLN A 47 -13.14 -14.03 -3.80
C GLN A 47 -12.17 -12.92 -4.23
N ASP A 48 -12.64 -11.93 -4.99
CA ASP A 48 -11.80 -10.80 -5.41
C ASP A 48 -11.43 -9.90 -4.22
N ALA A 49 -12.34 -9.72 -3.27
CA ALA A 49 -12.07 -8.98 -2.05
C ALA A 49 -10.95 -9.65 -1.23
N GLN A 50 -11.05 -10.97 -1.01
CA GLN A 50 -10.03 -11.74 -0.31
C GLN A 50 -8.68 -11.67 -1.03
N ARG A 51 -8.66 -11.92 -2.35
CA ARG A 51 -7.44 -11.81 -3.17
C ARG A 51 -6.81 -10.41 -3.07
N GLY A 52 -7.62 -9.36 -3.06
CA GLY A 52 -7.14 -7.99 -2.90
C GLY A 52 -6.50 -7.74 -1.54
N LEU A 53 -7.08 -8.30 -0.48
CA LEU A 53 -6.51 -8.22 0.88
C LEU A 53 -5.22 -9.03 1.01
N ASP A 54 -5.14 -10.23 0.43
CA ASP A 54 -3.92 -11.05 0.44
C ASP A 54 -2.76 -10.31 -0.26
N ILE A 55 -3.03 -9.67 -1.41
CA ILE A 55 -2.03 -8.84 -2.10
C ILE A 55 -1.60 -7.64 -1.25
N LEU A 56 -2.54 -7.02 -0.53
CA LEU A 56 -2.25 -5.88 0.32
C LEU A 56 -1.35 -6.29 1.50
N ASP A 57 -1.64 -7.43 2.13
CA ASP A 57 -0.85 -8.00 3.22
C ASP A 57 0.60 -8.23 2.80
N GLU A 58 0.83 -8.95 1.69
CA GLU A 58 2.17 -9.15 1.12
C GLU A 58 2.87 -7.84 0.74
N ALA A 59 2.12 -6.82 0.33
CA ALA A 59 2.70 -5.53 -0.02
C ALA A 59 3.15 -4.76 1.22
N LEU A 60 2.46 -4.90 2.36
CA LEU A 60 2.79 -4.22 3.62
C LEU A 60 4.17 -4.62 4.17
N GLU A 61 4.64 -5.84 3.87
CA GLU A 61 6.02 -6.26 4.18
C GLU A 61 7.09 -5.30 3.61
N VAL A 62 6.77 -4.56 2.54
CA VAL A 62 7.65 -3.51 2.00
C VAL A 62 7.77 -2.34 2.97
N ALA A 63 6.66 -1.89 3.54
CA ALA A 63 6.63 -0.80 4.49
C ALA A 63 7.26 -1.21 5.83
N ASP A 64 7.11 -2.46 6.24
CA ASP A 64 7.67 -3.00 7.49
C ASP A 64 9.20 -2.92 7.53
N ARG A 65 9.89 -3.00 6.38
CA ARG A 65 11.35 -2.82 6.31
C ARG A 65 11.84 -1.43 6.71
N TYR A 66 10.95 -0.44 6.81
CA TYR A 66 11.30 0.94 7.17
C TYR A 66 11.05 1.26 8.65
N VAL A 67 10.63 0.29 9.46
CA VAL A 67 10.37 0.47 10.88
C VAL A 67 11.17 -0.55 11.67
N GLU A 68 11.86 -0.09 12.71
CA GLU A 68 12.47 -0.95 13.73
C GLU A 68 11.44 -1.16 14.85
N GLY A 69 11.29 -2.41 15.30
CA GLY A 69 10.35 -2.82 16.35
C GLY A 69 10.81 -2.49 17.76
#